data_AF-A0A3C1KDY8-F1
#
_entry.id   AF-A0A3C1KDY8-F1
#
_cell.length_a   1.000
_cell.length_b   1.000
_cell.length_c   1.000
_cell.angle_alpha   90.00
_cell.angle_beta   90.00
_cell.angle_gamma   90.00
#
_symmetry.space_group_name_H-M   'P 1'
#
loop_
_entity.id
_entity.type
_entity.pdbx_description
1 polymer ?
#
loop_
_entity_poly.entity_id
_entity_poly.type
_entity_poly.pdbx_seq_one_letter_code
_entity_poly.pdbx_strand_id
1 'polypeptide(L)'
;MTTLLLVRHASAADGPDDHDRPLTARGALEAEAMAAATLEAGWQPDLILASTARRTRATAAMFGAALGAPVRTAPALYGAGPRTLLDAAVGLGVASVMIVAHNPGIAMLARSLSSNEIGG
;
A
#
# COMPACT_ATOMS: atom_id res chain seq x y z
N MET A 1 -13.01 -4.24 14.56
CA MET A 1 -12.39 -5.03 13.48
C MET A 1 -11.93 -4.05 12.41
N THR A 2 -10.66 -4.10 12.01
CA THR A 2 -10.11 -3.22 10.97
C THR A 2 -9.96 -4.02 9.67
N THR A 3 -10.51 -3.49 8.58
CA THR A 3 -10.40 -4.08 7.24
C THR A 3 -9.16 -3.56 6.54
N LEU A 4 -8.33 -4.45 5.99
CA LEU A 4 -7.09 -4.08 5.32
C LEU A 4 -7.14 -4.44 3.83
N LEU A 5 -6.76 -3.48 2.97
CA LEU A 5 -6.41 -3.76 1.57
C LEU A 5 -4.91 -3.62 1.40
N LEU A 6 -4.28 -4.65 0.83
CA LEU A 6 -2.84 -4.73 0.69
C LEU A 6 -2.44 -4.51 -0.77
N VAL A 7 -1.71 -3.42 -1.04
CA VAL A 7 -1.26 -3.04 -2.38
C VAL A 7 0.27 -2.97 -2.42
N ARG A 8 0.89 -3.82 -3.23
CA ARG A 8 2.30 -3.62 -3.58
C ARG A 8 2.39 -2.42 -4.52
N HIS A 9 3.40 -1.56 -4.36
CA HIS A 9 3.62 -0.50 -5.35
C HIS A 9 3.69 -1.06 -6.77
N ALA A 10 3.27 -0.23 -7.73
CA ALA A 10 3.34 -0.60 -9.13
C ALA A 10 4.78 -0.64 -9.65
N SER A 11 4.93 -1.08 -10.90
CA SER A 11 6.22 -1.28 -11.56
C SER A 11 7.07 0.00 -11.54
N ALA A 12 8.30 -0.10 -11.03
CA ALA A 12 9.22 1.02 -10.89
C ALA A 12 10.40 0.90 -11.86
N ALA A 13 10.87 2.04 -12.37
CA ALA A 13 12.08 2.12 -13.16
C ALA A 13 13.32 2.00 -12.27
N ASP A 14 14.48 1.75 -12.88
CA ASP A 14 15.74 1.82 -12.17
C ASP A 14 16.16 3.28 -11.92
N GLY A 15 17.02 3.46 -10.93
CA GLY A 15 17.50 4.76 -10.50
C GLY A 15 18.69 4.60 -9.56
N PRO A 16 19.50 5.66 -9.39
CA PRO A 16 20.73 5.61 -8.59
C PRO A 16 20.46 5.41 -7.09
N ASP A 17 19.35 5.94 -6.58
CA ASP A 17 18.86 5.71 -5.22
C ASP A 17 17.58 4.89 -5.29
N ASP A 18 17.52 3.76 -4.56
CA ASP A 18 16.34 2.90 -4.55
C ASP A 18 15.10 3.65 -4.06
N HIS A 19 15.23 4.54 -3.07
CA HIS A 19 14.10 5.24 -2.46
C HIS A 19 13.41 6.19 -3.46
N ASP A 20 14.20 6.80 -4.34
CA ASP A 20 13.76 7.81 -5.32
C ASP A 20 13.41 7.25 -6.70
N ARG A 21 13.47 5.92 -6.88
CA ARG A 21 13.04 5.25 -8.12
C ARG A 21 11.59 5.63 -8.49
N PRO A 22 11.36 6.21 -9.68
CA PRO A 22 10.02 6.52 -10.14
C PRO A 22 9.26 5.26 -10.59
N LEU A 23 7.96 5.38 -10.77
CA LEU A 23 7.19 4.39 -11.54
C LEU A 23 7.67 4.40 -13.01
N THR A 24 7.57 3.26 -13.68
CA THR A 24 7.62 3.24 -15.14
C THR A 24 6.34 3.82 -15.71
N ALA A 25 6.33 4.23 -16.99
CA ALA A 25 5.11 4.67 -17.66
C ALA A 25 4.02 3.58 -17.61
N ARG A 26 4.43 2.32 -17.82
CA ARG A 26 3.53 1.17 -17.66
C ARG A 26 3.03 1.00 -16.23
N GLY A 27 3.90 1.14 -15.23
CA GLY A 27 3.53 1.03 -13.82
C GLY A 27 2.54 2.11 -13.38
N ALA A 28 2.63 3.32 -13.93
CA ALA A 28 1.63 4.36 -13.70
C ALA A 28 0.24 3.94 -14.23
N LEU A 29 0.17 3.45 -15.47
CA LEU A 29 -1.08 2.95 -16.06
C LEU A 29 -1.66 1.75 -15.28
N GLU A 30 -0.79 0.84 -14.83
CA GLU A 30 -1.20 -0.30 -13.98
C GLU A 30 -1.82 0.18 -12.66
N ALA A 31 -1.22 1.17 -12.00
CA ALA A 31 -1.74 1.74 -10.76
C ALA A 31 -3.10 2.45 -10.96
N GLU A 32 -3.23 3.25 -12.03
CA GLU A 32 -4.50 3.92 -12.38
C GLU A 32 -5.62 2.91 -12.67
N ALA A 33 -5.32 1.86 -13.46
CA ALA A 33 -6.29 0.82 -13.78
C ALA A 33 -6.75 0.05 -12.52
N MET A 34 -5.82 -0.30 -11.62
CA MET A 34 -6.18 -0.96 -10.36
C MET A 34 -6.99 -0.04 -9.44
N ALA A 35 -6.67 1.25 -9.40
CA ALA A 35 -7.43 2.23 -8.63
C ALA A 35 -8.86 2.36 -9.13
N ALA A 36 -9.06 2.45 -10.45
CA ALA A 36 -10.38 2.46 -11.06
C ALA A 36 -11.17 1.18 -10.77
N ALA A 37 -10.55 0.01 -10.96
CA ALA A 37 -11.19 -1.28 -10.67
C ALA A 37 -11.58 -1.42 -9.18
N THR A 38 -10.79 -0.85 -8.27
CA THR A 38 -11.11 -0.84 -6.83
C THR A 38 -12.33 0.02 -6.54
N LEU A 39 -12.45 1.18 -7.20
CA LEU A 39 -13.62 2.04 -7.09
C LEU A 39 -14.88 1.35 -7.63
N GLU A 40 -14.78 0.71 -8.81
CA GLU A 40 -15.87 -0.02 -9.44
C GLU A 40 -16.36 -1.21 -8.58
N ALA A 41 -15.44 -1.84 -7.85
CA ALA A 41 -15.76 -2.88 -6.88
C ALA A 41 -16.47 -2.35 -5.61
N GLY A 42 -16.63 -1.02 -5.47
CA GLY A 42 -17.36 -0.39 -4.37
C GLY A 42 -16.58 -0.31 -3.06
N TRP A 43 -15.25 -0.47 -3.08
CA TRP A 43 -14.43 -0.42 -1.88
C TRP A 43 -13.67 0.91 -1.76
N GLN A 44 -13.81 1.59 -0.62
CA GLN A 44 -13.12 2.85 -0.31
C GLN A 44 -12.54 2.79 1.11
N PRO A 45 -11.24 3.06 1.30
CA PRO A 45 -10.64 3.09 2.62
C PRO A 45 -10.87 4.43 3.33
N ASP A 46 -10.93 4.39 4.66
CA ASP A 46 -10.87 5.60 5.50
C ASP A 46 -9.51 6.30 5.37
N LEU A 47 -8.45 5.52 5.14
CA LEU A 47 -7.09 6.02 4.98
C LEU A 47 -6.24 5.13 4.06
N ILE A 48 -5.42 5.75 3.22
CA ILE A 48 -4.32 5.10 2.52
C ILE A 48 -3.00 5.41 3.25
N LEU A 49 -2.31 4.37 3.72
CA LEU A 49 -1.00 4.46 4.35
C LEU A 49 0.08 3.93 3.40
N ALA A 50 1.09 4.75 3.11
CA ALA A 50 2.13 4.42 2.15
C ALA A 50 3.54 4.55 2.73
N SER A 51 4.47 3.73 2.23
CA SER A 51 5.91 3.98 2.43
C SER A 51 6.32 5.31 1.81
N THR A 52 7.40 5.92 2.34
CA THR A 52 7.93 7.20 1.86
C THR A 52 8.59 7.13 0.48
N ALA A 53 8.92 5.93 -0.02
CA ALA A 53 9.55 5.74 -1.32
C ALA A 53 8.73 6.37 -2.46
N ARG A 54 9.40 6.94 -3.45
CA ARG A 54 8.73 7.70 -4.53
C ARG A 54 7.69 6.85 -5.26
N ARG A 55 8.03 5.61 -5.61
CA ARG A 55 7.12 4.64 -6.24
C ARG A 55 5.88 4.32 -5.41
N THR A 56 6.00 4.15 -4.09
CA THR A 56 4.85 3.88 -3.21
C THR A 56 3.97 5.10 -3.06
N ARG A 57 4.55 6.31 -2.91
CA ARG A 57 3.77 7.55 -2.87
C ARG A 57 3.00 7.80 -4.16
N ALA A 58 3.64 7.56 -5.32
CA ALA A 58 2.99 7.75 -6.61
C ALA A 58 1.81 6.79 -6.80
N THR A 59 1.99 5.49 -6.50
CA THR A 59 0.88 4.52 -6.52
C THR A 59 -0.23 4.95 -5.54
N ALA A 60 0.10 5.30 -4.30
CA ALA A 60 -0.88 5.72 -3.30
C ALA A 60 -1.64 7.00 -3.70
N ALA A 61 -1.00 7.96 -4.36
CA ALA A 61 -1.64 9.17 -4.84
C ALA A 61 -2.70 8.87 -5.93
N MET A 62 -2.41 7.93 -6.84
CA MET A 62 -3.38 7.50 -7.86
C MET A 62 -4.61 6.84 -7.23
N PHE A 63 -4.41 5.96 -6.25
CA PHE A 63 -5.51 5.39 -5.46
C PHE A 63 -6.28 6.46 -4.66
N GLY A 64 -5.57 7.38 -4.01
CA GLY A 64 -6.20 8.46 -3.23
C GLY A 64 -7.07 9.37 -4.09
N ALA A 65 -6.59 9.71 -5.29
CA ALA A 65 -7.35 10.51 -6.26
C ALA A 65 -8.61 9.77 -6.76
N ALA A 66 -8.48 8.48 -7.09
CA ALA A 66 -9.62 7.69 -7.59
C ALA A 66 -10.67 7.40 -6.51
N LEU A 67 -10.22 7.09 -5.28
CA LEU A 67 -11.09 6.65 -4.19
C LEU A 67 -11.56 7.79 -3.28
N GLY A 68 -11.04 9.01 -3.47
CA GLY A 68 -11.35 10.15 -2.59
C GLY A 68 -10.82 9.99 -1.16
N ALA A 69 -9.82 9.12 -0.95
CA ALA A 69 -9.32 8.78 0.37
C ALA A 69 -8.03 9.55 0.72
N PRO A 70 -7.86 10.00 1.98
CA PRO A 70 -6.66 10.68 2.41
C PRO A 70 -5.43 9.76 2.37
N VAL A 71 -4.29 10.29 1.91
CA VAL A 71 -3.01 9.57 1.84
C VAL A 71 -2.07 10.08 2.93
N ARG A 72 -1.53 9.16 3.73
CA ARG A 72 -0.46 9.43 4.70
C ARG A 72 0.77 8.58 4.40
N THR A 73 1.94 9.17 4.57
CA THR A 73 3.20 8.45 4.44
C THR A 73 3.79 8.10 5.80
N ALA A 74 4.48 6.96 5.86
CA ALA A 74 5.14 6.48 7.07
C ALA A 74 6.51 5.88 6.71
N PRO A 75 7.63 6.41 7.24
CA PRO A 75 8.97 5.87 6.99
C PRO A 75 9.10 4.40 7.38
N ALA A 76 8.41 4.00 8.46
CA ALA A 76 8.43 2.63 8.99
C ALA A 76 7.87 1.57 8.02
N LEU A 77 7.20 1.96 6.92
CA LEU A 77 6.69 1.05 5.89
C LEU A 77 7.73 0.70 4.82
N TYR A 78 8.84 1.44 4.72
CA TYR A 78 9.88 1.17 3.74
C TYR A 78 10.67 -0.09 4.14
N GLY A 79 10.62 -1.12 3.29
CA GLY A 79 11.24 -2.43 3.58
C GLY A 79 10.66 -3.17 4.79
N ALA A 80 9.47 -2.78 5.25
CA ALA A 80 8.88 -3.31 6.48
C ALA A 80 8.44 -4.78 6.37
N GLY A 81 8.57 -5.51 7.47
CA GLY A 81 8.02 -6.86 7.61
C GLY A 81 6.51 -6.86 7.97
N PRO A 82 5.86 -8.03 7.98
CA PRO A 82 4.42 -8.15 8.16
C PRO A 82 3.91 -7.56 9.48
N ARG A 83 4.62 -7.80 10.59
CA ARG A 83 4.25 -7.29 11.91
C ARG A 83 4.22 -5.76 11.94
N THR A 84 5.27 -5.11 11.44
CA THR A 84 5.36 -3.64 11.36
C THR A 84 4.27 -3.05 10.47
N LEU A 85 3.97 -3.69 9.33
CA LEU A 85 2.88 -3.25 8.44
C LEU A 85 1.51 -3.33 9.15
N LEU A 86 1.25 -4.43 9.85
CA LEU A 86 0.00 -4.62 10.58
C LEU A 86 -0.14 -3.64 11.75
N ASP A 87 0.88 -3.54 12.59
CA ASP A 87 0.87 -2.66 13.77
C ASP A 87 0.68 -1.19 13.34
N ALA A 88 1.33 -0.77 12.25
CA ALA A 88 1.17 0.58 11.72
C ALA A 88 -0.25 0.85 11.20
N ALA A 89 -0.90 -0.15 10.59
CA ALA A 89 -2.27 0.01 10.09
C ALA A 89 -3.31 0.00 11.21
N VAL A 90 -3.18 -0.93 12.17
CA VAL A 90 -4.10 -1.05 13.32
C VAL A 90 -3.95 0.13 14.28
N GLY A 91 -2.72 0.63 14.49
CA GLY A 91 -2.44 1.77 15.36
C GLY A 91 -3.10 3.09 14.94
N LEU A 92 -3.69 3.15 13.75
CA LEU A 92 -4.44 4.33 13.27
C LEU A 92 -5.84 4.44 13.89
N GLY A 93 -6.41 3.34 14.40
CA GLY A 93 -7.74 3.35 15.01
C GLY A 93 -8.91 3.62 14.05
N VAL A 94 -8.71 3.41 12.74
CA VAL A 94 -9.76 3.54 11.71
C VAL A 94 -10.33 2.19 11.29
N ALA A 95 -11.51 2.18 10.67
CA ALA A 95 -12.22 0.95 10.34
C ALA A 95 -11.66 0.26 9.09
N SER A 96 -11.12 1.01 8.13
CA SER A 96 -10.55 0.49 6.89
C SER A 96 -9.27 1.22 6.47
N VAL A 97 -8.23 0.45 6.12
CA VAL A 97 -6.92 0.98 5.71
C VAL A 97 -6.45 0.29 4.43
N MET A 98 -6.02 1.07 3.44
CA MET A 98 -5.21 0.56 2.33
C MET A 98 -3.73 0.76 2.66
N ILE A 99 -2.93 -0.30 2.57
CA ILE A 99 -1.48 -0.23 2.76
C ILE A 99 -0.78 -0.32 1.40
N VAL A 100 0.01 0.70 1.04
CA VAL A 100 0.84 0.71 -0.17
C VAL A 100 2.32 0.54 0.20
N ALA A 101 2.86 -0.67 0.02
CA ALA A 101 4.18 -1.05 0.51
C ALA A 101 4.96 -1.95 -0.47
N HIS A 102 5.99 -2.62 0.04
CA HIS A 102 6.98 -3.35 -0.75
C HIS A 102 6.88 -4.87 -0.51
N ASN A 103 7.34 -5.63 -1.50
CA ASN A 103 7.72 -7.02 -1.28
C ASN A 103 9.08 -7.10 -0.58
N PRO A 104 9.37 -8.18 0.18
CA PRO A 104 8.47 -9.31 0.45
C PRO A 104 7.40 -9.04 1.52
N GLY A 105 7.54 -7.95 2.31
CA GLY A 105 6.75 -7.69 3.50
C GLY A 105 5.24 -7.75 3.32
N ILE A 106 4.72 -7.13 2.25
CA ILE A 106 3.28 -7.11 2.01
C ILE A 106 2.72 -8.48 1.61
N ALA A 107 3.47 -9.26 0.83
CA ALA A 107 3.10 -10.62 0.48
C ALA A 107 3.14 -11.56 1.69
N MET A 108 4.13 -11.37 2.57
CA MET A 108 4.19 -12.09 3.85
C MET A 108 3.00 -11.76 4.74
N LEU A 109 2.60 -10.48 4.84
CA LEU A 109 1.43 -10.09 5.61
C LEU A 109 0.15 -10.75 5.10
N ALA A 110 -0.07 -10.70 3.77
CA ALA A 110 -1.23 -11.35 3.15
C ALA A 110 -1.30 -12.84 3.47
N ARG A 111 -0.15 -13.54 3.40
CA ARG A 111 -0.04 -14.95 3.77
C ARG A 111 -0.37 -15.17 5.24
N SER A 112 0.24 -14.43 6.16
CA SER A 112 0.04 -14.60 7.60
C SER A 112 -1.40 -14.32 8.04
N LEU A 113 -2.11 -13.39 7.39
CA LEU A 113 -3.54 -13.14 7.63
C LEU A 113 -4.43 -14.26 7.10
N SER A 114 -4.00 -14.93 6.03
CA SER A 114 -4.74 -16.04 5.42
C SER A 114 -4.51 -17.37 6.15
N SER A 115 -3.34 -17.57 6.75
CA SER A 115 -2.97 -18.74 7.54
C SER A 115 -3.30 -18.62 9.03
N ASN A 116 -3.82 -17.47 9.47
CA ASN A 116 -4.12 -17.16 10.87
C ASN A 116 -2.88 -17.26 11.81
N GLU A 117 -1.68 -17.01 11.27
CA GLU A 117 -0.40 -17.16 11.97
C GLU A 117 0.03 -15.91 12.76
N ILE A 118 -0.75 -14.83 12.70
CA ILE A 118 -0.50 -13.61 13.49
C ILE A 118 -1.15 -13.77 14.86
N GLY A 119 -0.54 -14.56 15.73
CA GLY A 119 -1.06 -14.84 17.07
C GLY A 119 -0.19 -15.72 17.96
N GLY A 120 1.12 -15.79 17.69
CA GLY A 120 2.11 -16.47 18.52
C GLY A 120 2.88 -15.52 19.43
#